data_AF-A0A8T5UNZ5-F1
#
_entry.id   AF-A0A8T5UNZ5-F1
#
_cell.length_a   1.000
_cell.length_b   1.000
_cell.length_c   1.000
_cell.angle_alpha   90.00
_cell.angle_beta   90.00
_cell.angle_gamma   90.00
#
_symmetry.space_group_name_H-M   'P 1'
#
loop_
_entity.id
_entity.type
_entity.pdbx_description
1 polymer ?
#
loop_
_entity_poly.entity_id
_entity_poly.type
_entity_poly.pdbx_seq_one_letter_code
_entity_poly.pdbx_strand_id
1 'polypeptide(L)' 'MRFLSFHCDYFRYITTKRSRSKVFEELTEKNKEGALENAIVFFISVEKQDETDNQILQKCILE' A
#
# COMPACT_ATOMS: atom_id res chain seq x y z
N MET A 1 -11.77 3.95 -4.69
CA MET A 1 -10.35 3.82 -4.33
C MET A 1 -9.73 5.20 -4.43
N ARG A 2 -8.87 5.58 -3.49
CA ARG A 2 -8.18 6.88 -3.52
C ARG A 2 -6.67 6.70 -3.41
N PHE A 3 -5.95 7.52 -4.17
CA PHE A 3 -4.49 7.56 -4.22
C PHE A 3 -3.97 8.85 -3.62
N LEU A 4 -2.86 8.74 -2.90
CA LEU A 4 -1.96 9.84 -2.60
C LEU A 4 -0.56 9.38 -3.00
N SER A 5 0.04 10.08 -3.96
CA SER A 5 1.35 9.72 -4.52
C SER A 5 2.43 10.72 -4.11
N PHE A 6 3.62 10.21 -3.83
CA PHE A 6 4.82 11.00 -3.61
C PHE A 6 5.94 10.45 -4.48
N HIS A 7 6.55 11.31 -5.29
CA HIS A 7 7.86 11.02 -5.86
C HIS A 7 8.92 11.46 -4.85
N CYS A 8 9.72 10.53 -4.35
CA CYS A 8 10.69 10.79 -3.30
C CYS A 8 12.03 10.11 -3.59
N ASP A 9 13.12 10.78 -3.22
CA ASP A 9 14.48 10.26 -3.34
C ASP A 9 14.69 9.03 -2.44
N TYR A 10 13.96 8.96 -1.32
CA TYR A 10 14.06 7.84 -0.38
C TYR A 10 12.76 7.62 0.39
N PHE A 11 12.36 6.36 0.50
CA PHE A 11 11.24 5.90 1.34
C PHE A 11 11.68 4.75 2.22
N ARG A 12 11.37 4.82 3.52
CA ARG A 12 11.65 3.75 4.48
C ARG A 12 10.44 3.50 5.35
N TYR A 13 10.18 2.22 5.65
CA TYR A 13 9.18 1.83 6.62
C TYR A 13 9.73 0.85 7.65
N ILE A 14 9.14 0.89 8.84
CA ILE A 14 9.36 -0.08 9.92
C ILE A 14 7.99 -0.44 10.48
N THR A 15 7.63 -1.71 10.42
CA THR A 15 6.36 -2.21 10.94
C THR A 15 6.40 -2.22 12.46
N THR A 16 5.37 -1.65 13.09
CA THR A 16 5.28 -1.54 14.55
C THR A 16 4.22 -2.51 15.11
N LYS A 17 3.19 -1.98 15.78
CA LYS A 17 2.11 -2.79 16.35
C LYS A 17 1.07 -3.10 15.28
N ARG A 18 0.38 -4.22 15.44
CA ARG A 18 -0.76 -4.59 14.59
C ARG A 18 -1.81 -3.49 14.64
N SER A 19 -2.40 -3.22 13.48
CA SER A 19 -3.57 -2.35 13.37
C SER A 19 -4.80 -3.04 13.95
N ARG A 20 -5.94 -2.33 13.96
CA ARG A 20 -7.22 -2.87 14.45
C ARG A 20 -7.89 -3.83 13.47
N SER A 21 -7.32 -4.03 12.28
CA SER A 21 -7.90 -4.92 11.27
C SER A 21 -7.87 -6.37 11.74
N LYS A 22 -8.97 -7.10 11.48
CA LYS A 22 -9.02 -8.55 11.69
C LYS A 22 -8.20 -9.31 10.65
N VAL A 23 -8.03 -8.71 9.47
CA VAL A 23 -7.25 -9.26 8.36
C VAL A 23 -5.92 -8.51 8.32
N PHE A 24 -4.83 -9.25 8.49
CA PHE A 24 -3.47 -8.72 8.43
C PHE A 24 -2.54 -9.79 7.85
N GLU A 25 -1.51 -9.35 7.15
CA GLU A 25 -0.46 -10.22 6.64
C GLU A 25 0.42 -10.74 7.78
N GLU A 26 0.95 -11.95 7.64
CA GLU A 26 1.92 -12.49 8.58
C GLU A 26 3.27 -11.74 8.45
N LEU A 27 3.76 -11.23 9.59
CA LEU A 27 5.04 -10.53 9.63
C LEU A 27 6.19 -11.53 9.75
N THR A 28 7.02 -11.60 8.72
CA THR A 28 8.27 -12.35 8.68
C THR A 28 9.46 -11.41 8.86
N GLU A 29 10.65 -11.93 9.11
CA GLU A 29 11.86 -11.07 9.18
C GLU A 29 12.12 -10.29 7.88
N LYS A 30 11.55 -10.73 6.74
CA LYS A 30 11.74 -10.09 5.44
C LYS A 30 10.83 -8.89 5.16
N ASN A 31 9.69 -8.78 5.84
CA ASN A 31 8.68 -7.73 5.57
C ASN A 31 8.47 -6.77 6.76
N LYS A 32 9.23 -6.91 7.85
CA LYS A 32 9.17 -6.04 9.03
C LYS A 32 9.75 -4.64 8.81
N GLU A 33 10.73 -4.51 7.92
CA GLU A 33 11.29 -3.22 7.54
C GLU A 33 11.73 -3.25 6.08
N GLY A 34 11.78 -2.08 5.46
CA GLY A 34 12.22 -1.95 4.08
C GLY A 34 12.55 -0.51 3.72
N ALA A 35 13.34 -0.36 2.68
CA ALA A 35 13.78 0.93 2.16
C ALA A 35 13.90 0.90 0.64
N LEU A 36 13.57 2.01 0.00
CA LEU A 36 13.61 2.20 -1.45
C LEU A 36 14.21 3.57 -1.75
N GLU A 37 15.14 3.62 -2.70
CA GLU A 37 15.67 4.87 -3.27
C GLU A 37 14.93 5.21 -4.58
N ASN A 38 14.79 6.49 -4.88
CA ASN A 38 14.16 7.02 -6.09
C ASN A 38 12.83 6.34 -6.43
N ALA A 39 11.86 6.45 -5.51
CA ALA A 39 10.61 5.73 -5.57
C ALA A 39 9.42 6.67 -5.80
N ILE A 40 8.42 6.17 -6.54
CA ILE A 40 7.06 6.71 -6.51
C ILE A 40 6.27 5.87 -5.53
N VAL A 41 5.93 6.46 -4.38
CA VAL A 41 5.21 5.80 -3.31
C VAL A 41 3.73 6.11 -3.45
N PHE A 42 2.91 5.07 -3.49
CA PHE A 42 1.45 5.17 -3.52
C PHE A 42 0.86 4.79 -2.16
N PHE A 43 0.21 5.74 -1.52
CA PHE A 43 -0.69 5.48 -0.41
C PHE A 43 -2.09 5.24 -0.98
N ILE A 44 -2.58 4.01 -0.84
CA ILE A 44 -3.84 3.58 -1.45
C ILE A 44 -4.87 3.32 -0.35
N SER A 45 -6.05 3.93 -0.48
CA SER A 45 -7.21 3.63 0.34
C SER A 45 -8.28 2.96 -0.52
N VAL A 46 -8.61 1.70 -0.21
CA VAL A 46 -9.69 0.95 -0.85
C VAL A 46 -11.02 1.28 -0.15
N GLU A 47 -12.03 1.65 -0.92
CA GLU A 47 -13.34 2.08 -0.45
C GLU A 47 -14.40 1.00 -0.72
N LYS A 48 -15.51 1.05 0.03
CA LYS A 48 -16.60 0.06 -0.08
C LYS A 48 -17.15 -0.11 -1.50
N GLN A 49 -17.23 0.96 -2.27
CA GLN A 49 -17.71 0.93 -3.66
C GLN A 49 -16.79 0.13 -4.60
N ASP A 50 -15.52 -0.07 -4.22
CA ASP A 50 -14.55 -0.80 -5.03
C ASP A 50 -14.76 -2.33 -4.96
N GLU A 51 -15.50 -2.82 -3.96
CA GLU A 51 -15.75 -4.26 -3.79
C GLU A 51 -16.53 -4.89 -4.95
N THR A 52 -17.30 -4.08 -5.69
CA THR A 52 -18.18 -4.55 -6.76
C THR A 52 -17.63 -4.27 -8.17
N ASP A 53 -16.50 -3.56 -8.29
CA ASP A 53 -15.88 -3.25 -9.59
C ASP A 53 -14.82 -4.29 -9.95
N ASN A 54 -15.19 -5.21 -10.84
CA ASN A 54 -14.30 -6.28 -11.33
C ASN A 54 -13.08 -5.76 -12.13
N GLN A 55 -13.07 -4.48 -12.52
CA GLN A 55 -11.97 -3.86 -13.28
C GLN A 55 -11.09 -2.94 -12.43
N ILE A 56 -11.33 -2.86 -11.11
CA ILE A 56 -10.64 -1.89 -10.25
C ILE A 56 -9.11 -2.02 -10.29
N LEU A 57 -8.59 -3.25 -10.33
CA LEU A 57 -7.15 -3.50 -10.39
C LEU A 57 -6.53 -3.07 -11.72
N GLN A 58 -7.26 -3.26 -12.84
CA GLN A 58 -6.79 -2.84 -14.16
C GLN A 58 -6.71 -1.32 -14.25
N LYS A 59 -7.73 -0.63 -13.74
CA LYS A 59 -7.76 0.84 -13.67
C LYS A 59 -6.63 1.37 -12.78
N CYS A 60 -6.38 0.73 -11.64
CA CYS A 60 -5.31 1.09 -10.70
C CYS A 60 -3.89 0.99 -11.32
N ILE A 61 -3.64 0.01 -12.17
CA ILE A 61 -2.32 -0.19 -12.81
C ILE A 61 -2.07 0.82 -13.94
N LEU A 62 -3.13 1.36 -14.55
CA LEU A 62 -3.03 2.28 -15.69
C LEU A 62 -2.87 3.75 -15.28
N GLU A 63 -3.12 4.10 -14.02
CA GLU A 63 -2.85 5.45 -13.48
C GLU A 63 -1.39 5.65 -13.10
#